data_AF-A0A2T2YCU3-F1
#
_entry.id   AF-A0A2T2YCU3-F1
#
_cell.length_a   1.000
_cell.length_b   1.000
_cell.length_c   1.000
_cell.angle_alpha   90.00
_cell.angle_beta   90.00
_cell.angle_gamma   90.00
#
_symmetry.space_group_name_H-M   'P 1'
#
loop_
_entity.id
_entity.type
_entity.pdbx_description
1 polymer ?
#
loop_
_entity_poly.entity_id
_entity_poly.type
_entity_poly.pdbx_seq_one_letter_code
_entity_poly.pdbx_strand_id
1 'polypeptide(L)'
;MYLLAVFFSWLIYSAAAQLDPGAPAYYSIAWQDFEKLPAARKTIPLKQPDYALLDAAIFQVTNKIRTQEGKPLLQYLPALHRSATFHAQAMIELDFYDHYNLKQLAYLTPDKRITAFGGFFHYSAENIAQYDIINTDLEYCPVRESKMYFNYLNCDTRKPFKPYTYLAYAVAVVDGWLHSPPHRQSLLSIHYQYMGCAARISKNPYQQRQVPFARIAQNFGGYGPSNSN
;
A
#
# COMPACT_ATOMS: atom_id res chain seq x y z
N MET A 1 9.47 -1.55 -67.78
CA MET A 1 8.72 -0.61 -66.92
C MET A 1 8.49 -1.31 -65.58
N TYR A 2 9.43 -1.19 -64.64
CA TYR A 2 9.41 -1.92 -63.37
C TYR A 2 8.70 -1.07 -62.30
N LEU A 3 7.61 -1.61 -61.73
CA LEU A 3 6.92 -1.03 -60.59
C LEU A 3 7.57 -1.54 -59.29
N LEU A 4 8.24 -0.63 -58.56
CA LEU A 4 8.72 -0.85 -57.21
C LEU A 4 7.56 -0.66 -56.23
N ALA A 5 7.07 -1.74 -55.64
CA ALA A 5 6.14 -1.70 -54.52
C ALA A 5 6.93 -1.49 -53.22
N VAL A 6 6.83 -0.30 -52.63
CA VAL A 6 7.39 0.02 -51.31
C VAL A 6 6.36 -0.40 -50.26
N PHE A 7 6.63 -1.50 -49.56
CA PHE A 7 5.85 -1.91 -48.39
C PHE A 7 6.26 -1.08 -47.18
N PHE A 8 5.41 -0.12 -46.77
CA PHE A 8 5.51 0.49 -45.46
C PHE A 8 4.93 -0.47 -44.42
N SER A 9 5.80 -1.23 -43.76
CA SER A 9 5.44 -1.99 -42.57
C SER A 9 5.18 -1.03 -41.41
N TRP A 10 3.91 -0.83 -41.07
CA TRP A 10 3.55 -0.18 -39.82
C TRP A 10 3.81 -1.16 -38.66
N LEU A 11 4.91 -0.96 -37.94
CA LEU A 11 5.13 -1.60 -36.65
C LEU A 11 4.15 -0.97 -35.66
N ILE A 12 3.06 -1.68 -35.38
CA ILE A 12 2.18 -1.37 -34.24
C ILE A 12 3.00 -1.63 -32.97
N TYR A 13 3.51 -0.58 -32.36
CA TYR A 13 4.01 -0.64 -30.99
C TYR A 13 2.80 -0.80 -30.07
N SER A 14 2.43 -2.04 -29.77
CA SER A 14 1.62 -2.32 -28.60
C SER A 14 2.45 -1.95 -27.38
N ALA A 15 2.08 -0.85 -26.70
CA ALA A 15 2.62 -0.52 -25.38
C ALA A 15 2.09 -1.55 -24.37
N ALA A 16 2.61 -2.77 -24.42
CA ALA A 16 2.60 -3.64 -23.26
C ALA A 16 3.39 -2.88 -22.18
N ALA A 17 2.72 -2.52 -21.08
CA ALA A 17 3.40 -1.96 -19.92
C ALA A 17 4.55 -2.91 -19.56
N GLN A 18 5.78 -2.50 -19.84
CA GLN A 18 6.95 -3.27 -19.44
C GLN A 18 6.91 -3.36 -17.92
N LEU A 19 6.72 -4.58 -17.42
CA LEU A 19 6.88 -4.89 -16.01
C LEU A 19 8.27 -4.40 -15.60
N ASP A 20 8.33 -3.52 -14.60
CA ASP A 20 9.57 -3.02 -14.04
C ASP A 20 10.37 -4.24 -13.51
N PRO A 21 11.57 -4.53 -14.07
CA PRO A 21 12.36 -5.68 -13.67
C PRO A 21 12.82 -5.63 -12.20
N GLY A 22 12.62 -4.50 -11.51
CA GLY A 22 12.87 -4.33 -10.07
C GLY A 22 11.64 -4.50 -9.16
N ALA A 23 10.43 -4.73 -9.70
CA ALA A 23 9.27 -4.99 -8.87
C ALA A 23 9.45 -6.33 -8.12
N PRO A 24 9.37 -6.36 -6.77
CA PRO A 24 9.49 -7.60 -6.03
C PRO A 24 8.52 -8.65 -6.56
N ALA A 25 8.97 -9.90 -6.71
CA ALA A 25 8.19 -11.01 -7.25
C ALA A 25 6.80 -11.19 -6.58
N TYR A 26 6.63 -10.65 -5.38
CA TYR A 26 5.39 -10.61 -4.63
C TYR A 26 4.20 -9.98 -5.36
N TYR A 27 4.41 -9.01 -6.25
CA TYR A 27 3.29 -8.35 -6.97
C TYR A 27 2.81 -9.16 -8.20
N SER A 28 3.64 -10.09 -8.68
CA SER A 28 3.38 -10.86 -9.91
C SER A 28 2.73 -12.22 -9.66
N ILE A 29 2.56 -12.61 -8.39
CA ILE A 29 1.88 -13.85 -8.00
C ILE A 29 0.42 -13.58 -7.62
N ALA A 30 -0.41 -14.62 -7.67
CA ALA A 30 -1.79 -14.55 -7.21
C ALA A 30 -1.85 -14.36 -5.68
N TRP A 31 -2.89 -13.68 -5.19
CA TRP A 31 -3.05 -13.44 -3.76
C TRP A 31 -3.13 -14.74 -2.95
N GLN A 32 -3.72 -15.80 -3.53
CA GLN A 32 -3.81 -17.12 -2.92
C GLN A 32 -2.44 -17.74 -2.63
N ASP A 33 -1.46 -17.48 -3.51
CA ASP A 33 -0.10 -17.99 -3.35
C ASP A 33 0.71 -17.09 -2.42
N PHE A 34 0.48 -15.78 -2.48
CA PHE A 34 1.07 -14.83 -1.53
C PHE A 34 0.70 -15.18 -0.08
N GLU A 35 -0.57 -15.50 0.20
CA GLU A 35 -1.04 -15.86 1.56
C GLU A 35 -0.41 -17.16 2.11
N LYS A 36 0.10 -18.01 1.21
CA LYS A 36 0.81 -19.25 1.58
C LYS A 36 2.28 -19.02 1.84
N LEU A 37 2.85 -17.87 1.47
CA LEU A 37 4.26 -17.58 1.71
C LEU A 37 4.57 -17.61 3.21
N PRO A 38 5.53 -18.42 3.67
CA PRO A 38 5.96 -18.40 5.07
C PRO A 38 6.43 -17.02 5.53
N ALA A 39 7.05 -16.25 4.62
CA ALA A 39 7.50 -14.89 4.90
C ALA A 39 6.35 -13.94 5.26
N ALA A 40 5.21 -14.01 4.55
CA ALA A 40 4.04 -13.18 4.82
C ALA A 40 3.41 -13.47 6.20
N ARG A 41 3.64 -14.67 6.74
CA ARG A 41 3.17 -15.11 8.06
C ARG A 41 4.17 -14.83 9.19
N LYS A 42 5.32 -14.24 8.90
CA LYS A 42 6.27 -13.80 9.94
C LYS A 42 5.83 -12.47 10.55
N THR A 43 6.09 -12.32 11.84
CA THR A 43 5.95 -11.06 12.58
C THR A 43 6.84 -9.97 11.96
N ILE A 44 6.32 -8.75 11.87
CA ILE A 44 7.05 -7.61 11.30
C ILE A 44 8.16 -7.18 12.28
N PRO A 45 9.45 -7.19 11.89
CA PRO A 45 10.54 -6.68 12.72
C PRO A 45 10.56 -5.15 12.69
N LEU A 46 10.01 -4.49 13.70
CA LEU A 46 9.75 -3.03 13.65
C LEU A 46 10.99 -2.15 13.48
N LYS A 47 12.18 -2.61 13.89
CA LYS A 47 13.43 -1.84 13.72
C LYS A 47 13.95 -1.85 12.28
N GLN A 48 13.70 -2.92 11.54
CA GLN A 48 14.19 -3.14 10.17
C GLN A 48 13.16 -3.96 9.39
N PRO A 49 11.98 -3.41 9.09
CA PRO A 49 10.91 -4.14 8.39
C PRO A 49 11.29 -4.39 6.93
N ASP A 50 10.81 -5.49 6.37
CA ASP A 50 10.79 -5.71 4.92
C ASP A 50 9.61 -4.92 4.34
N TYR A 51 9.87 -3.66 3.98
CA TYR A 51 8.83 -2.79 3.41
C TYR A 51 8.29 -3.31 2.08
N ALA A 52 9.12 -3.99 1.27
CA ALA A 52 8.64 -4.58 0.03
C ALA A 52 7.59 -5.67 0.27
N LEU A 53 7.81 -6.52 1.27
CA LEU A 53 6.84 -7.53 1.68
C LEU A 53 5.59 -6.92 2.35
N LEU A 54 5.75 -5.87 3.16
CA LEU A 54 4.64 -5.17 3.81
C LEU A 54 3.71 -4.48 2.80
N ASP A 55 4.31 -3.74 1.87
CA ASP A 55 3.60 -3.02 0.82
C ASP A 55 2.89 -4.02 -0.12
N ALA A 56 3.55 -5.14 -0.46
CA ALA A 56 2.95 -6.21 -1.25
C ALA A 56 1.81 -6.94 -0.51
N ALA A 57 1.91 -7.12 0.81
CA ALA A 57 0.84 -7.74 1.58
C ALA A 57 -0.47 -6.93 1.50
N ILE A 58 -0.39 -5.60 1.61
CA ILE A 58 -1.55 -4.70 1.47
C ILE A 58 -2.14 -4.79 0.06
N PHE A 59 -1.27 -4.82 -0.96
CA PHE A 59 -1.68 -4.98 -2.36
C PHE A 59 -2.45 -6.29 -2.57
N GLN A 60 -1.91 -7.40 -2.08
CA GLN A 60 -2.48 -8.73 -2.28
C GLN A 60 -3.79 -8.93 -1.52
N VAL A 61 -3.87 -8.44 -0.28
CA VAL A 61 -5.12 -8.46 0.49
C VAL A 61 -6.20 -7.60 -0.17
N THR A 62 -5.85 -6.45 -0.75
CA THR A 62 -6.81 -5.64 -1.52
C THR A 62 -7.38 -6.43 -2.71
N ASN A 63 -6.53 -7.14 -3.45
CA ASN A 63 -6.96 -7.98 -4.57
C ASN A 63 -7.79 -9.21 -4.14
N LYS A 64 -7.51 -9.77 -2.95
CA LYS A 64 -8.36 -10.78 -2.33
C LYS A 64 -9.77 -10.25 -2.07
N ILE A 65 -9.91 -9.09 -1.43
CA ILE A 65 -11.21 -8.46 -1.17
C ILE A 65 -11.94 -8.17 -2.49
N ARG A 66 -11.25 -7.64 -3.49
CA ARG A 66 -11.83 -7.40 -4.82
C ARG A 66 -12.34 -8.70 -5.46
N THR A 67 -11.61 -9.80 -5.35
CA THR A 67 -12.06 -11.12 -5.82
C THR A 67 -13.36 -11.55 -5.11
N GLN A 68 -13.42 -11.39 -3.79
CA GLN A 68 -14.60 -11.75 -2.98
C GLN A 68 -15.83 -10.90 -3.31
N GLU A 69 -15.63 -9.65 -3.72
CA GLU A 69 -16.67 -8.70 -4.12
C GLU A 69 -16.97 -8.71 -5.63
N GLY A 70 -16.43 -9.69 -6.38
CA GLY A 70 -16.64 -9.84 -7.82
C GLY A 70 -16.09 -8.67 -8.65
N LYS A 71 -15.04 -7.99 -8.17
CA LYS A 71 -14.37 -6.88 -8.87
C LYS A 71 -13.12 -7.38 -9.62
N PRO A 72 -12.80 -6.79 -10.79
CA PRO A 72 -11.54 -7.07 -11.49
C PRO A 72 -10.33 -6.80 -10.60
N LEU A 73 -9.29 -7.62 -10.73
CA LEU A 73 -8.03 -7.41 -9.99
C LEU A 73 -7.36 -6.11 -10.44
N LEU A 74 -6.73 -5.43 -9.48
CA LEU A 74 -5.84 -4.30 -9.74
C LEU A 74 -4.45 -4.83 -10.10
N GLN A 75 -3.84 -4.21 -11.10
CA GLN A 75 -2.46 -4.46 -11.49
C GLN A 75 -1.52 -3.55 -10.69
N TYR A 76 -0.38 -4.08 -10.28
CA TYR A 76 0.66 -3.27 -9.64
C TYR A 76 1.22 -2.27 -10.65
N LEU A 77 1.38 -1.01 -10.21
CA LEU A 77 2.03 0.01 -11.02
C LEU A 77 3.09 0.78 -10.23
N PRO A 78 4.38 0.74 -10.66
CA PRO A 78 5.47 1.40 -9.96
C PRO A 78 5.27 2.89 -9.71
N ALA A 79 4.66 3.64 -10.64
CA ALA A 79 4.40 5.06 -10.47
C ALA A 79 3.49 5.36 -9.27
N LEU A 80 2.39 4.59 -9.12
CA LEU A 80 1.48 4.72 -7.98
C LEU A 80 2.16 4.28 -6.68
N HIS A 81 2.98 3.23 -6.71
CA HIS A 81 3.70 2.76 -5.52
C HIS A 81 4.76 3.77 -5.05
N ARG A 82 5.52 4.39 -5.96
CA ARG A 82 6.46 5.46 -5.61
C ARG A 82 5.72 6.67 -5.01
N SER A 83 4.59 7.05 -5.59
CA SER A 83 3.74 8.10 -5.06
C SER A 83 3.21 7.80 -3.65
N ALA A 84 2.75 6.57 -3.42
CA ALA A 84 2.26 6.14 -2.11
C ALA A 84 3.40 6.07 -1.08
N THR A 85 4.56 5.54 -1.49
CA THR A 85 5.78 5.51 -0.68
C THR A 85 6.18 6.90 -0.24
N PHE A 86 6.23 7.85 -1.17
CA PHE A 86 6.59 9.23 -0.88
C PHE A 86 5.66 9.82 0.18
N HIS A 87 4.34 9.65 0.03
CA HIS A 87 3.38 10.25 0.95
C HIS A 87 3.37 9.57 2.33
N ALA A 88 3.42 8.23 2.38
CA ALA A 88 3.53 7.49 3.64
C ALA A 88 4.81 7.86 4.40
N GLN A 89 5.94 8.00 3.69
CA GLN A 89 7.21 8.45 4.26
C GLN A 89 7.09 9.88 4.79
N ALA A 90 6.58 10.82 3.98
CA ALA A 90 6.41 12.22 4.37
C ALA A 90 5.51 12.36 5.60
N MET A 91 4.40 11.62 5.65
CA MET A 91 3.51 11.59 6.81
C MET A 91 4.26 11.19 8.08
N ILE A 92 5.13 10.18 8.05
CA ILE A 92 5.95 9.79 9.20
C ILE A 92 7.08 10.81 9.49
N GLU A 93 7.75 11.29 8.44
CA GLU A 93 8.96 12.09 8.58
C GLU A 93 8.69 13.50 9.06
N LEU A 94 7.60 14.09 8.57
CA LEU A 94 7.17 15.47 8.82
C LEU A 94 6.03 15.56 9.83
N ASP A 95 5.69 14.42 10.45
CA ASP A 95 4.69 14.25 11.49
C ASP A 95 3.32 14.88 11.18
N PHE A 96 2.66 14.35 10.15
CA PHE A 96 1.27 14.69 9.83
C PHE A 96 0.51 13.46 9.34
N TYR A 97 -0.82 13.51 9.37
CA TYR A 97 -1.71 12.48 8.87
C TYR A 97 -2.87 13.12 8.10
N ASP A 98 -2.68 13.32 6.79
CA ASP A 98 -3.62 14.03 5.93
C ASP A 98 -3.37 13.64 4.46
N HIS A 99 -4.41 13.71 3.62
CA HIS A 99 -4.28 13.61 2.16
C HIS A 99 -3.47 14.78 1.57
N TYR A 100 -3.52 15.94 2.23
CA TYR A 100 -2.83 17.16 1.83
C TYR A 100 -1.44 17.28 2.48
N ASN A 101 -0.39 17.25 1.67
CA ASN A 101 0.98 17.50 2.13
C ASN A 101 1.28 19.01 2.13
N LEU A 102 0.78 19.72 3.16
CA LEU A 102 1.01 21.16 3.35
C LEU A 102 2.48 21.52 3.61
N LYS A 103 3.32 20.52 3.94
CA LYS A 103 4.76 20.70 4.20
C LYS A 103 5.59 20.70 2.91
N GLN A 104 5.08 20.10 1.84
CA GLN A 104 5.75 20.00 0.54
C GLN A 104 4.76 20.33 -0.59
N LEU A 105 4.57 21.62 -0.85
CA LEU A 105 3.49 22.13 -1.72
C LEU A 105 3.53 21.63 -3.18
N ALA A 106 4.71 21.25 -3.69
CA ALA A 106 4.85 20.59 -5.00
C ALA A 106 4.11 19.24 -5.05
N TYR A 107 3.90 18.63 -3.89
CA TYR A 107 3.31 17.31 -3.67
C TYR A 107 2.02 17.39 -2.84
N LEU A 108 1.37 18.56 -2.86
CA LEU A 108 0.25 18.89 -1.97
C LEU A 108 -0.90 17.88 -2.06
N THR A 109 -1.43 17.62 -3.25
CA THR A 109 -2.60 16.74 -3.44
C THR A 109 -2.17 15.35 -3.93
N PRO A 110 -3.02 14.32 -3.75
CA PRO A 110 -2.77 12.99 -4.32
C PRO A 110 -2.46 13.03 -5.81
N ASP A 111 -3.22 13.79 -6.60
CA ASP A 111 -3.00 13.90 -8.05
C ASP A 111 -1.66 14.54 -8.40
N LYS A 112 -1.25 15.60 -7.71
CA LYS A 112 0.08 16.21 -7.89
C LYS A 112 1.19 15.20 -7.63
N ARG A 113 1.06 14.37 -6.58
CA ARG A 113 2.01 13.30 -6.29
C ARG A 113 2.02 12.25 -7.39
N ILE A 114 0.86 11.71 -7.75
CA ILE A 114 0.73 10.67 -8.78
C ILE A 114 1.34 11.15 -10.11
N THR A 115 1.01 12.36 -10.54
CA THR A 115 1.59 12.98 -11.76
C THR A 115 3.10 13.18 -11.65
N ALA A 116 3.61 13.66 -10.51
CA ALA A 116 5.06 13.85 -10.31
C ALA A 116 5.85 12.53 -10.40
N PHE A 117 5.23 11.38 -10.11
CA PHE A 117 5.84 10.06 -10.24
C PHE A 117 5.53 9.34 -11.57
N GLY A 118 4.88 10.03 -12.51
CA GLY A 118 4.61 9.57 -13.87
C GLY A 118 3.26 8.86 -14.06
N GLY A 119 2.33 9.00 -13.11
CA GLY A 119 0.96 8.49 -13.26
C GLY A 119 0.03 9.51 -13.92
N PHE A 120 -0.58 9.14 -15.04
CA PHE A 120 -1.53 9.97 -15.77
C PHE A 120 -2.79 9.15 -16.03
N PHE A 121 -3.87 9.46 -15.32
CA PHE A 121 -5.12 8.69 -15.33
C PHE A 121 -6.32 9.60 -15.51
N HIS A 122 -7.42 9.06 -16.04
CA HIS A 122 -8.71 9.78 -16.03
C HIS A 122 -9.37 9.73 -14.65
N TYR A 123 -9.11 8.66 -13.91
CA TYR A 123 -9.62 8.44 -12.56
C TYR A 123 -8.46 8.07 -11.64
N SER A 124 -8.38 8.76 -10.52
CA SER A 124 -7.44 8.50 -9.43
C SER A 124 -8.19 8.56 -8.09
N ALA A 125 -7.61 7.93 -7.07
CA ALA A 125 -8.02 8.08 -5.68
C ALA A 125 -6.85 7.73 -4.76
N GLU A 126 -6.96 8.16 -3.51
CA GLU A 126 -6.05 7.78 -2.44
C GLU A 126 -6.86 7.34 -1.22
N ASN A 127 -6.47 6.20 -0.65
CA ASN A 127 -6.83 5.84 0.71
C ASN A 127 -5.59 6.07 1.59
N ILE A 128 -5.77 6.67 2.77
CA ILE A 128 -4.74 6.71 3.81
C ILE A 128 -5.22 6.04 5.09
N ALA A 129 -4.29 5.56 5.89
CA ALA A 129 -4.57 4.92 7.16
C ALA A 129 -3.45 5.19 8.18
N GLN A 130 -3.80 5.16 9.47
CA GLN A 130 -2.84 5.05 10.56
C GLN A 130 -3.29 3.90 11.45
N TYR A 131 -2.47 2.87 11.57
CA TYR A 131 -2.76 1.68 12.40
C TYR A 131 -1.56 1.33 13.24
N ASP A 132 -1.84 0.93 14.48
CA ASP A 132 -0.85 0.35 15.38
C ASP A 132 -0.28 -0.91 14.74
N ILE A 133 1.05 -1.02 14.72
CA ILE A 133 1.73 -2.17 14.11
C ILE A 133 1.98 -3.29 15.13
N ILE A 134 1.71 -3.01 16.40
CA ILE A 134 1.55 -3.99 17.46
C ILE A 134 0.05 -4.25 17.61
N ASN A 135 -0.32 -5.53 17.63
CA ASN A 135 -1.71 -5.95 17.80
C ASN A 135 -2.10 -5.80 19.27
N THR A 136 -2.46 -4.57 19.64
CA THR A 136 -2.94 -4.21 20.97
C THR A 136 -4.46 -4.18 21.01
N ASP A 137 -5.02 -4.33 22.21
CA ASP A 137 -6.42 -3.97 22.47
C ASP A 137 -6.59 -2.44 22.46
N LEU A 138 -7.83 -1.95 22.55
CA LEU A 138 -8.13 -0.51 22.70
C LEU A 138 -7.39 0.12 23.90
N GLU A 139 -7.23 -0.65 24.97
CA GLU A 139 -6.46 -0.27 26.14
C GLU A 139 -5.18 -1.11 26.25
N TYR A 140 -4.05 -0.45 26.48
CA TYR A 140 -2.77 -1.10 26.72
C TYR A 140 -1.96 -0.34 27.77
N CYS A 141 -1.09 -1.08 28.45
CA CYS A 141 -0.27 -0.58 29.54
C CYS A 141 1.20 -0.54 29.11
N PRO A 142 1.74 0.64 28.75
CA PRO A 142 3.15 0.77 28.42
C PRO A 142 4.00 0.68 29.70
N VAL A 143 4.88 -0.31 29.76
CA VAL A 143 5.82 -0.53 30.87
C VAL A 143 7.23 -0.24 30.38
N ARG A 144 7.94 0.63 31.10
CA ARG A 144 9.34 0.92 30.82
C ARG A 144 10.19 -0.29 31.19
N GLU A 145 10.80 -0.93 30.21
CA GLU A 145 11.72 -2.06 30.41
C GLU A 145 13.13 -1.58 30.73
N SER A 146 13.56 -0.48 30.10
CA SER A 146 14.84 0.16 30.36
C SER A 146 14.75 1.67 30.13
N LYS A 147 15.85 2.41 30.34
CA LYS A 147 15.88 3.87 30.11
C LYS A 147 15.34 4.26 28.72
N MET A 148 15.54 3.41 27.71
CA MET A 148 15.25 3.70 26.31
C MET A 148 14.08 2.92 25.72
N TYR A 149 13.54 1.90 26.39
CA TYR A 149 12.59 0.97 25.78
C TYR A 149 11.34 0.73 26.63
N PHE A 150 10.21 0.58 25.94
CA PHE A 150 8.90 0.23 26.47
C PHE A 150 8.43 -1.11 25.91
N ASN A 151 7.79 -1.89 26.78
CA ASN A 151 6.95 -3.03 26.43
C ASN A 151 5.48 -2.61 26.52
N TYR A 152 4.66 -3.08 25.58
CA TYR A 152 3.22 -2.79 25.54
C TYR A 152 2.46 -4.02 26.01
N LEU A 153 1.84 -3.95 27.18
CA LEU A 153 1.20 -5.09 27.82
C LEU A 153 -0.32 -4.95 27.78
N ASN A 154 -1.03 -6.07 27.72
CA ASN A 154 -2.44 -6.11 28.11
C ASN A 154 -2.55 -5.76 29.60
N CYS A 155 -3.42 -4.82 29.95
CA CYS A 155 -3.46 -4.24 31.29
C CYS A 155 -3.86 -5.27 32.37
N ASP A 156 -4.75 -6.20 32.04
CA ASP A 156 -5.27 -7.21 32.97
C ASP A 156 -4.30 -8.39 33.14
N THR A 157 -3.93 -9.02 32.02
CA THR A 157 -3.13 -10.24 32.00
C THR A 157 -1.65 -9.99 32.17
N ARG A 158 -1.21 -8.73 32.00
CA ARG A 158 0.20 -8.30 32.00
C ARG A 158 1.06 -8.98 30.94
N LYS A 159 0.44 -9.66 29.96
CA LYS A 159 1.14 -10.31 28.85
C LYS A 159 1.53 -9.28 27.78
N PRO A 160 2.73 -9.38 27.17
CA PRO A 160 3.13 -8.46 26.11
C PRO A 160 2.33 -8.71 24.84
N PHE A 161 1.85 -7.62 24.24
CA PHE A 161 1.36 -7.64 22.87
C PHE A 161 2.50 -7.88 21.88
N LYS A 162 2.16 -8.38 20.71
CA LYS A 162 3.13 -8.72 19.66
C LYS A 162 2.85 -7.90 18.40
N PRO A 163 3.90 -7.56 17.62
CA PRO A 163 3.68 -7.03 16.29
C PRO A 163 2.81 -7.96 15.45
N TYR A 164 2.04 -7.38 14.55
CA TYR A 164 1.33 -8.16 13.53
C TYR A 164 2.32 -8.95 12.66
N THR A 165 1.84 -10.01 12.04
CA THR A 165 2.50 -10.56 10.85
C THR A 165 2.24 -9.66 9.65
N TYR A 166 3.06 -9.75 8.60
CA TYR A 166 2.84 -8.95 7.38
C TYR A 166 1.41 -9.13 6.83
N LEU A 167 0.95 -10.38 6.74
CA LEU A 167 -0.39 -10.70 6.26
C LEU A 167 -1.49 -10.22 7.22
N ALA A 168 -1.34 -10.45 8.53
CA ALA A 168 -2.36 -10.03 9.50
C ALA A 168 -2.50 -8.51 9.57
N TYR A 169 -1.38 -7.78 9.44
CA TYR A 169 -1.41 -6.31 9.38
C TYR A 169 -2.16 -5.82 8.14
N ALA A 170 -1.83 -6.38 6.96
CA ALA A 170 -2.50 -6.03 5.72
C ALA A 170 -4.01 -6.31 5.77
N VAL A 171 -4.42 -7.44 6.38
CA VAL A 171 -5.84 -7.75 6.63
C VAL A 171 -6.49 -6.67 7.50
N ALA A 172 -5.89 -6.31 8.62
CA ALA A 172 -6.46 -5.28 9.51
C ALA A 172 -6.62 -3.91 8.82
N VAL A 173 -5.61 -3.48 8.04
CA VAL A 173 -5.66 -2.21 7.31
C VAL A 173 -6.75 -2.21 6.23
N VAL A 174 -6.80 -3.25 5.40
CA VAL A 174 -7.76 -3.32 4.29
C VAL A 174 -9.18 -3.50 4.82
N ASP A 175 -9.37 -4.30 5.87
CA ASP A 175 -10.68 -4.46 6.53
C ASP A 175 -11.17 -3.14 7.12
N GLY A 176 -10.29 -2.37 7.76
CA GLY A 176 -10.63 -1.05 8.25
C GLY A 176 -11.07 -0.07 7.16
N TRP A 177 -10.41 -0.08 6.00
CA TRP A 177 -10.86 0.68 4.83
C TRP A 177 -12.19 0.16 4.27
N LEU A 178 -12.42 -1.16 4.28
CA LEU A 178 -13.67 -1.75 3.82
C LEU A 178 -14.87 -1.30 4.68
N HIS A 179 -14.66 -1.10 5.99
CA HIS A 179 -15.67 -0.59 6.91
C HIS A 179 -15.87 0.93 6.86
N SER A 180 -15.11 1.64 6.03
CA SER A 180 -15.25 3.09 5.85
C SER A 180 -15.83 3.40 4.46
N PRO A 181 -17.05 3.99 4.36
CA PRO A 181 -17.69 4.25 3.07
C PRO A 181 -16.81 4.92 1.99
N PRO A 182 -16.09 6.02 2.28
CA PRO A 182 -15.23 6.64 1.26
C PRO A 182 -14.07 5.74 0.83
N HIS A 183 -13.43 5.04 1.76
CA HIS A 183 -12.30 4.16 1.42
C HIS A 183 -12.75 2.90 0.68
N ARG A 184 -13.91 2.33 1.07
CA ARG A 184 -14.57 1.21 0.39
C ARG A 184 -14.89 1.54 -1.06
N GLN A 185 -15.35 2.76 -1.33
CA GLN A 185 -15.63 3.20 -2.70
C GLN A 185 -14.37 3.12 -3.57
N SER A 186 -13.22 3.56 -3.06
CA SER A 186 -11.95 3.44 -3.78
C SER A 186 -11.56 1.97 -4.01
N LEU A 187 -11.63 1.14 -2.95
CA LEU A 187 -11.25 -0.28 -2.99
C LEU A 187 -12.04 -1.09 -4.02
N LEU A 188 -13.33 -0.78 -4.21
CA LEU A 188 -14.25 -1.59 -5.04
C LEU A 188 -14.65 -0.92 -6.35
N SER A 189 -14.11 0.26 -6.64
CA SER A 189 -14.34 0.95 -7.91
C SER A 189 -13.86 0.11 -9.09
N ILE A 190 -14.68 0.10 -10.14
CA ILE A 190 -14.37 -0.54 -11.44
C ILE A 190 -13.63 0.43 -12.39
N HIS A 191 -13.48 1.69 -12.00
CA HIS A 191 -12.80 2.70 -12.82
C HIS A 191 -11.27 2.61 -12.75
N TYR A 192 -10.74 1.87 -11.77
CA TYR A 192 -9.30 1.68 -11.56
C TYR A 192 -8.84 0.33 -12.11
N GLN A 193 -7.70 0.35 -12.80
CA GLN A 193 -7.00 -0.84 -13.28
C GLN A 193 -5.69 -1.05 -12.52
N TYR A 194 -5.15 0.02 -11.94
CA TYR A 194 -3.82 0.05 -11.35
C TYR A 194 -3.86 0.48 -9.90
N MET A 195 -2.90 -0.03 -9.13
CA MET A 195 -2.71 0.34 -7.74
C MET A 195 -1.23 0.33 -7.36
N GLY A 196 -0.88 1.19 -6.41
CA GLY A 196 0.33 1.06 -5.61
C GLY A 196 0.08 1.55 -4.19
N CYS A 197 0.68 0.92 -3.21
CA CYS A 197 0.48 1.24 -1.80
C CYS A 197 1.78 1.12 -1.02
N ALA A 198 1.88 1.84 0.09
CA ALA A 198 3.04 1.80 0.96
C ALA A 198 2.66 2.06 2.42
N ALA A 199 3.27 1.32 3.34
CA ALA A 199 3.20 1.55 4.77
C ALA A 199 4.57 1.92 5.34
N ARG A 200 4.65 2.97 6.17
CA ARG A 200 5.90 3.39 6.83
C ARG A 200 5.70 3.46 8.33
N ILE A 201 6.59 2.80 9.08
CA ILE A 201 6.51 2.67 10.55
C ILE A 201 7.01 3.95 11.20
N SER A 202 6.36 4.36 12.28
CA SER A 202 6.77 5.46 13.16
C SER A 202 8.23 5.33 13.58
N LYS A 203 8.93 6.46 13.65
CA LYS A 203 10.34 6.53 14.05
C LYS A 203 10.52 5.96 15.47
N ASN A 204 11.67 5.35 15.73
CA ASN A 204 12.10 4.90 17.06
C ASN A 204 11.08 3.96 17.75
N PRO A 205 10.70 2.83 17.11
CA PRO A 205 9.75 1.89 17.70
C PRO A 205 10.25 1.42 19.08
N TYR A 206 9.30 1.23 20.01
CA TYR A 206 9.53 0.90 21.42
C TYR A 206 10.14 2.01 22.28
N GLN A 207 10.52 3.17 21.73
CA GLN A 207 11.16 4.25 22.52
C GLN A 207 10.15 5.27 23.07
N GLN A 208 8.85 5.05 22.87
CA GLN A 208 7.79 5.95 23.28
C GLN A 208 6.70 5.21 24.07
N ARG A 209 5.98 5.92 24.93
CA ARG A 209 4.81 5.36 25.62
C ARG A 209 3.67 5.01 24.67
N GLN A 210 3.56 5.74 23.57
CA GLN A 210 2.65 5.40 22.48
C GLN A 210 3.15 4.14 21.79
N VAL A 211 2.23 3.25 21.46
CA VAL A 211 2.53 2.07 20.66
C VAL A 211 3.03 2.50 19.26
N PRO A 212 4.00 1.80 18.65
CA PRO A 212 4.41 2.11 17.30
C PRO A 212 3.24 1.88 16.35
N PHE A 213 3.12 2.78 15.38
CA PHE A 213 2.11 2.72 14.33
C PHE A 213 2.79 2.75 12.97
N ALA A 214 2.04 2.47 11.90
CA ALA A 214 2.45 2.85 10.57
C ALA A 214 1.40 3.78 9.95
N ARG A 215 1.87 4.68 9.10
CA ARG A 215 1.02 5.47 8.19
C ARG A 215 1.09 4.84 6.81
N ILE A 216 -0.07 4.66 6.19
CA ILE A 216 -0.24 3.95 4.94
C ILE A 216 -0.86 4.90 3.92
N ALA A 217 -0.40 4.83 2.68
CA ALA A 217 -1.06 5.41 1.52
C ALA A 217 -1.31 4.31 0.48
N GLN A 218 -2.45 4.36 -0.18
CA GLN A 218 -2.84 3.46 -1.27
C GLN A 218 -3.45 4.29 -2.39
N ASN A 219 -2.74 4.35 -3.52
CA ASN A 219 -3.11 5.14 -4.67
C ASN A 219 -3.64 4.24 -5.79
N PHE A 220 -4.73 4.69 -6.39
CA PHE A 220 -5.41 4.03 -7.50
C PHE A 220 -5.30 4.86 -8.77
N GLY A 221 -5.28 4.19 -9.92
CA GLY A 221 -5.29 4.82 -11.23
C GLY A 221 -6.05 4.01 -12.26
N GLY A 222 -6.76 4.68 -13.16
CA GLY A 222 -7.39 4.03 -14.31
C GLY A 222 -7.99 5.00 -15.31
N TYR A 223 -8.48 4.43 -16.41
CA TYR A 223 -9.03 5.17 -17.55
C TYR A 223 -10.55 5.04 -17.68
N GLY A 224 -11.20 4.40 -16.69
CA GLY A 224 -12.63 4.07 -16.69
C GLY A 224 -12.87 2.57 -16.82
N PRO A 225 -14.12 2.12 -16.94
CA PRO A 225 -14.41 0.72 -17.24
C PRO A 225 -13.76 0.36 -18.58
N SER A 226 -13.10 -0.80 -18.66
CA SER A 226 -12.71 -1.34 -19.95
C SER A 226 -14.00 -1.60 -20.73
N ASN A 227 -14.20 -0.91 -21.86
CA ASN A 227 -15.25 -1.28 -22.80
C ASN A 227 -14.94 -2.69 -23.29
N SER A 228 -15.53 -3.69 -22.66
CA SER A 228 -15.61 -5.03 -23.22
C SER A 228 -16.61 -4.95 -24.37
N ASN A 229 -16.09 -4.70 -25.58
CA ASN A 229 -16.74 -5.15 -26.80
C ASN A 229 -16.49 -6.65 -26.96
#